data_AF-A0A7U5YA89-F1
#
_entry.id   AF-A0A7U5YA89-F1
#
_cell.length_a   1.000
_cell.length_b   1.000
_cell.length_c   1.000
_cell.angle_alpha   90.00
_cell.angle_beta   90.00
_cell.angle_gamma   90.00
#
_symmetry.space_group_name_H-M   'P 1'
#
loop_
_entity.id
_entity.type
_entity.pdbx_description
1 polymer ?
#
loop_
_entity_poly.entity_id
_entity_poly.type
_entity_poly.pdbx_seq_one_letter_code
_entity_poly.pdbx_strand_id
1 'polypeptide(L)'
;MNDRLALISELPRKFDLTLPDSFNLDRYCYFFCGALSELYKSATGENVYNWPWNGSDEQIMLIRKTPLWVVFNDIYRYAEFGDTESLYFDGKQWSFSDESILFAMEWISAINMLRETTDQTVDVNIGKFLIHKFLARFKLDGHSFKHEHVDYNITHDCAHIYLPMMHSTGLNIFEVGLLAGVSNLRTIRNATYDKNAPLQVIKEGHSVYVDINEARRWLPGRRGFVPTPGVNYAEKVDVYPSC
;
A
#
# COMPACT_ATOMS: atom_id res chain seq x y z
N MET A 1 7.75 -28.82 9.49
CA MET A 1 8.85 -27.82 9.39
C MET A 1 9.50 -27.79 7.99
N ASN A 2 9.29 -28.79 7.11
CA ASN A 2 9.86 -28.82 5.76
C ASN A 2 8.92 -28.30 4.64
N ASP A 3 7.61 -28.13 4.90
CA ASP A 3 6.66 -27.68 3.86
C ASP A 3 6.61 -26.14 3.69
N ARG A 4 7.15 -25.37 4.65
CA ARG A 4 7.16 -23.89 4.60
C ARG A 4 8.20 -23.32 3.65
N LEU A 5 9.34 -23.99 3.47
CA LEU A 5 10.35 -23.61 2.47
C LEU A 5 9.91 -23.94 1.04
N ALA A 6 9.01 -24.91 0.87
CA ALA A 6 8.49 -25.28 -0.45
C ALA A 6 7.62 -24.15 -1.05
N LEU A 7 6.76 -23.50 -0.25
CA LEU A 7 5.91 -22.40 -0.72
C LEU A 7 6.73 -21.15 -1.09
N ILE A 8 7.75 -20.80 -0.30
CA ILE A 8 8.67 -19.69 -0.59
C ILE A 8 9.49 -19.97 -1.86
N SER A 9 9.77 -21.24 -2.15
CA SER A 9 10.51 -21.65 -3.36
C SER A 9 9.66 -21.66 -4.65
N GLU A 10 8.33 -21.58 -4.56
CA GLU A 10 7.44 -21.68 -5.72
C GLU A 10 6.93 -20.33 -6.23
N LEU A 11 6.89 -19.29 -5.41
CA LEU A 11 6.53 -17.93 -5.83
C LEU A 11 7.51 -17.31 -6.86
N PRO A 12 8.84 -17.54 -6.79
CA PRO A 12 9.78 -17.12 -7.84
C PRO A 12 9.75 -18.00 -9.10
N ARG A 13 9.33 -19.26 -8.97
CA ARG A 13 9.39 -20.26 -10.07
C ARG A 13 8.30 -20.09 -11.12
N LYS A 14 7.23 -19.36 -10.82
CA LYS A 14 6.07 -19.27 -11.70
C LYS A 14 6.17 -18.19 -12.79
N PHE A 15 7.12 -17.26 -12.67
CA PHE A 15 7.30 -16.17 -13.63
C PHE A 15 8.58 -16.24 -14.46
N ASP A 16 9.43 -17.26 -14.28
CA ASP A 16 10.81 -17.25 -14.82
C ASP A 16 11.55 -15.94 -14.41
N LEU A 17 11.18 -15.41 -13.24
CA LEU A 17 11.76 -14.24 -12.58
C LEU A 17 12.55 -14.68 -11.36
N THR A 18 13.34 -15.73 -11.50
CA THR A 18 14.49 -15.89 -10.63
C THR A 18 15.47 -14.79 -11.02
N LEU A 19 15.48 -13.70 -10.24
CA LEU A 19 16.73 -12.98 -10.05
C LEU A 19 17.78 -14.08 -9.77
N PRO A 20 18.86 -14.19 -10.55
CA PRO A 20 19.78 -15.32 -10.44
C PRO A 20 20.17 -15.57 -8.99
N ASP A 21 20.47 -16.80 -8.56
CA ASP A 21 20.76 -17.10 -7.14
C ASP A 21 21.85 -16.20 -6.53
N SER A 22 22.74 -15.66 -7.37
CA SER A 22 23.74 -14.64 -7.02
C SER A 22 23.14 -13.34 -6.45
N PHE A 23 21.88 -13.04 -6.74
CA PHE A 23 21.15 -11.85 -6.33
C PHE A 23 20.34 -12.05 -5.05
N ASN A 24 20.27 -13.26 -4.48
CA ASN A 24 19.54 -13.47 -3.23
C ASN A 24 20.14 -12.64 -2.09
N LEU A 25 21.47 -12.61 -2.00
CA LEU A 25 22.18 -11.79 -1.01
C LEU A 25 21.95 -10.30 -1.26
N ASP A 26 22.08 -9.85 -2.51
CA ASP A 26 21.86 -8.45 -2.89
C ASP A 26 20.43 -8.02 -2.55
N ARG A 27 19.43 -8.83 -2.89
CA ARG A 27 18.02 -8.61 -2.54
C ARG A 27 17.83 -8.43 -1.04
N TYR A 28 18.40 -9.31 -0.22
CA TYR A 28 18.35 -9.20 1.24
C TYR A 28 19.05 -7.92 1.74
N CYS A 29 20.22 -7.58 1.20
CA CYS A 29 20.95 -6.38 1.55
C CYS A 29 20.17 -5.10 1.20
N TYR A 30 19.63 -4.99 -0.02
CA TYR A 30 18.79 -3.86 -0.43
C TYR A 30 17.51 -3.77 0.40
N PHE A 31 16.95 -4.92 0.77
CA PHE A 31 15.83 -4.97 1.69
C PHE A 31 16.22 -4.36 3.04
N PHE A 32 17.18 -4.92 3.77
CA PHE A 32 17.54 -4.40 5.10
C PHE A 32 18.04 -2.94 5.06
N CYS A 33 18.81 -2.54 4.06
CA CYS A 33 19.26 -1.15 3.91
C CYS A 33 18.10 -0.19 3.62
N GLY A 34 17.15 -0.59 2.77
CA GLY A 34 15.94 0.19 2.48
C GLY A 34 15.07 0.37 3.72
N ALA A 35 14.83 -0.73 4.44
CA ALA A 35 14.17 -0.76 5.74
C ALA A 35 14.79 0.23 6.75
N LEU A 36 16.11 0.16 6.96
CA LEU A 36 16.82 1.04 7.87
C LEU A 36 16.74 2.50 7.45
N SER A 37 16.77 2.78 6.14
CA SER A 37 16.60 4.14 5.62
C SER A 37 15.22 4.72 5.93
N GLU A 38 14.15 3.93 5.79
CA GLU A 38 12.78 4.38 6.12
C GLU A 38 12.59 4.60 7.63
N LEU A 39 13.15 3.72 8.46
CA LEU A 39 13.16 3.92 9.92
C LEU A 39 13.91 5.20 10.30
N TYR A 40 15.08 5.45 9.71
CA TYR A 40 15.84 6.68 9.95
C TYR A 40 15.05 7.93 9.58
N LYS A 41 14.49 7.99 8.36
CA LYS A 41 13.68 9.15 7.91
C LYS A 41 12.50 9.39 8.83
N SER A 42 11.82 8.32 9.24
CA SER A 42 10.69 8.41 10.17
C SER A 42 11.11 8.94 11.54
N ALA A 43 12.28 8.53 12.04
CA ALA A 43 12.79 8.98 13.34
C ALA A 43 13.29 10.44 13.31
N THR A 44 13.85 10.90 12.20
CA THR A 44 14.38 12.27 12.05
C THR A 44 13.34 13.28 11.58
N GLY A 45 12.16 12.83 11.16
CA GLY A 45 11.13 13.70 10.58
C GLY A 45 11.52 14.26 9.21
N GLU A 46 12.56 13.71 8.55
CA GLU A 46 12.73 13.90 7.11
C GLU A 46 11.45 13.45 6.42
N ASN A 47 10.96 14.23 5.45
CA ASN A 47 9.74 13.90 4.72
C ASN A 47 9.88 12.52 4.09
N VAL A 48 9.37 11.49 4.79
CA VAL A 48 9.32 10.09 4.35
C VAL A 48 8.60 9.99 2.99
N TYR A 49 7.76 10.99 2.69
CA TYR A 49 7.12 11.16 1.41
C TYR A 49 7.29 12.59 0.91
N ASN A 50 8.34 12.86 0.13
CA ASN A 50 8.09 13.69 -1.05
C ASN A 50 6.98 12.98 -1.81
N TRP A 51 5.81 13.60 -1.96
CA TRP A 51 4.61 13.03 -2.57
C TRP A 51 4.58 13.39 -4.07
N PRO A 52 5.26 12.65 -4.96
CA PRO A 52 5.05 12.80 -6.39
C PRO A 52 3.89 11.93 -6.89
N TRP A 53 3.35 11.00 -6.08
CA TRP A 53 2.31 10.08 -6.54
C TRP A 53 1.03 10.82 -6.90
N ASN A 54 0.71 10.80 -8.18
CA ASN A 54 -0.57 11.26 -8.71
C ASN A 54 -1.29 10.13 -9.47
N GLY A 55 -0.70 8.93 -9.52
CA GLY A 55 -1.25 7.78 -10.22
C GLY A 55 -1.36 8.00 -11.73
N SER A 56 -0.57 8.93 -12.30
CA SER A 56 -0.64 9.21 -13.73
C SER A 56 -0.20 8.00 -14.56
N ASP A 57 -0.71 7.93 -15.79
CA ASP A 57 -0.34 6.89 -16.73
C ASP A 57 1.18 6.84 -16.93
N GLU A 58 1.89 7.98 -16.91
CA GLU A 58 3.35 8.01 -17.00
C GLU A 58 4.02 7.29 -15.83
N GLN A 59 3.57 7.50 -14.59
CA GLN A 59 4.13 6.83 -13.41
C GLN A 59 3.88 5.32 -13.49
N ILE A 60 2.68 4.91 -13.86
CA ILE A 60 2.35 3.49 -14.02
C ILE A 60 3.15 2.86 -15.17
N MET A 61 3.40 3.60 -16.26
CA MET A 61 4.20 3.10 -17.39
C MET A 61 5.66 2.81 -17.03
N LEU A 62 6.23 3.50 -16.03
CA LEU A 62 7.59 3.22 -15.57
C LEU A 62 7.72 1.83 -14.96
N ILE A 63 6.74 1.41 -14.14
CA ILE A 63 6.77 0.08 -13.51
C ILE A 63 6.23 -1.01 -14.45
N ARG A 64 5.29 -0.69 -15.35
CA ARG A 64 4.75 -1.61 -16.37
C ARG A 64 5.81 -2.18 -17.31
N LYS A 65 6.86 -1.42 -17.59
CA LYS A 65 7.96 -1.84 -18.47
C LYS A 65 8.95 -2.78 -17.77
N THR A 66 8.82 -2.96 -16.47
CA THR A 66 9.71 -3.82 -15.69
C THR A 66 9.17 -5.25 -15.64
N PRO A 67 10.04 -6.25 -15.45
CA PRO A 67 9.58 -7.60 -15.17
C PRO A 67 8.73 -7.71 -13.89
N LEU A 68 8.84 -6.73 -12.99
CA LEU A 68 8.07 -6.65 -11.74
C LEU A 68 6.59 -6.37 -11.96
N TRP A 69 6.19 -5.90 -13.15
CA TRP A 69 4.80 -5.56 -13.43
C TRP A 69 3.85 -6.71 -13.15
N VAL A 70 4.30 -7.94 -13.33
CA VAL A 70 3.45 -9.11 -13.12
C VAL A 70 2.97 -9.24 -11.67
N VAL A 71 3.76 -8.76 -10.70
CA VAL A 71 3.38 -8.67 -9.29
C VAL A 71 2.63 -7.37 -9.01
N PHE A 72 3.12 -6.24 -9.53
CA PHE A 72 2.52 -4.94 -9.29
C PHE A 72 1.17 -4.75 -9.98
N ASN A 73 0.85 -5.51 -11.01
CA ASN A 73 -0.42 -5.43 -11.73
C ASN A 73 -1.61 -5.77 -10.83
N ASP A 74 -1.51 -6.83 -10.05
CA ASP A 74 -2.59 -7.24 -9.15
C ASP A 74 -2.72 -6.27 -7.97
N ILE A 75 -1.59 -5.84 -7.41
CA ILE A 75 -1.54 -4.78 -6.39
C ILE A 75 -2.21 -3.50 -6.91
N TYR A 76 -1.87 -3.08 -8.14
CA TYR A 76 -2.41 -1.90 -8.79
C TYR A 76 -3.92 -2.03 -9.05
N ARG A 77 -4.37 -3.16 -9.61
CA ARG A 77 -5.78 -3.42 -9.90
C ARG A 77 -6.64 -3.30 -8.65
N TYR A 78 -6.21 -3.93 -7.55
CA TYR A 78 -6.93 -3.81 -6.30
C TYR A 78 -6.86 -2.38 -5.75
N ALA A 79 -5.67 -1.80 -5.63
CA ALA A 79 -5.47 -0.47 -5.03
C ALA A 79 -6.26 0.65 -5.72
N GLU A 80 -6.24 0.67 -7.05
CA GLU A 80 -6.88 1.71 -7.86
C GLU A 80 -8.37 1.46 -8.09
N PHE A 81 -8.75 0.20 -8.38
CA PHE A 81 -10.10 -0.10 -8.87
C PHE A 81 -10.96 -0.91 -7.90
N GLY A 82 -10.42 -1.36 -6.77
CA GLY A 82 -11.13 -2.26 -5.87
C GLY A 82 -11.42 -3.61 -6.52
N ASP A 83 -10.58 -4.04 -7.45
CA ASP A 83 -10.75 -5.30 -8.19
C ASP A 83 -10.49 -6.50 -7.28
N THR A 84 -11.54 -7.10 -6.73
CA THR A 84 -11.43 -8.20 -5.79
C THR A 84 -10.91 -9.49 -6.42
N GLU A 85 -10.96 -9.65 -7.75
CA GLU A 85 -10.36 -10.80 -8.42
C GLU A 85 -8.83 -10.76 -8.34
N SER A 86 -8.25 -9.55 -8.33
CA SER A 86 -6.80 -9.37 -8.17
C SER A 86 -6.30 -9.68 -6.74
N LEU A 87 -7.21 -9.89 -5.79
CA LEU A 87 -6.87 -10.49 -4.50
C LEU A 87 -6.66 -12.00 -4.59
N TYR A 88 -6.72 -12.62 -5.77
CA TYR A 88 -6.44 -14.04 -5.94
C TYR A 88 -5.23 -14.24 -6.83
N PHE A 89 -4.24 -14.96 -6.32
CA PHE A 89 -3.08 -15.41 -7.06
C PHE A 89 -3.11 -16.94 -7.16
N ASP A 90 -3.18 -17.46 -8.38
CA ASP A 90 -3.27 -18.91 -8.64
C ASP A 90 -4.46 -19.62 -7.96
N GLY A 91 -5.63 -18.97 -7.97
CA GLY A 91 -6.83 -19.50 -7.32
C GLY A 91 -6.78 -19.50 -5.79
N LYS A 92 -5.68 -19.03 -5.18
CA LYS A 92 -5.58 -18.77 -3.75
C LYS A 92 -5.78 -17.29 -3.50
N GLN A 93 -6.69 -16.96 -2.59
CA GLN A 93 -6.79 -15.57 -2.12
C GLN A 93 -5.44 -15.18 -1.50
N TRP A 94 -5.00 -13.94 -1.72
CA TRP A 94 -3.92 -13.30 -1.00
C TRP A 94 -4.23 -13.44 0.49
N SER A 95 -3.63 -14.46 1.10
CA SER A 95 -3.67 -14.67 2.52
C SER A 95 -2.47 -13.94 3.10
N PHE A 96 -2.74 -13.01 4.00
CA PHE A 96 -1.71 -12.30 4.73
C PHE A 96 -1.29 -13.10 5.96
N SER A 97 -0.82 -14.33 5.75
CA SER A 97 0.36 -14.74 6.51
C SER A 97 1.47 -13.77 6.09
N ASP A 98 2.35 -13.37 7.01
CA ASP A 98 3.32 -12.28 6.81
C ASP A 98 4.14 -12.36 5.51
N GLU A 99 4.23 -13.55 4.93
CA GLU A 99 4.89 -13.92 3.68
C GLU A 99 4.41 -13.12 2.44
N SER A 100 3.12 -12.81 2.28
CA SER A 100 2.63 -12.11 1.06
C SER A 100 2.96 -10.61 1.03
N ILE A 101 2.94 -9.93 2.19
CA ILE A 101 3.45 -8.54 2.30
C ILE A 101 4.95 -8.54 2.13
N LEU A 102 5.62 -9.44 2.86
CA LEU A 102 7.07 -9.53 2.81
C LEU A 102 7.50 -9.72 1.36
N PHE A 103 6.82 -10.57 0.61
CA PHE A 103 7.02 -10.74 -0.83
C PHE A 103 6.80 -9.43 -1.61
N ALA A 104 5.68 -8.72 -1.44
CA ALA A 104 5.46 -7.43 -2.10
C ALA A 104 6.53 -6.38 -1.74
N MET A 105 7.00 -6.36 -0.48
CA MET A 105 8.06 -5.46 0.01
C MET A 105 9.45 -5.85 -0.52
N GLU A 106 9.75 -7.14 -0.65
CA GLU A 106 10.96 -7.64 -1.32
C GLU A 106 11.03 -7.14 -2.76
N TRP A 107 9.88 -6.99 -3.45
CA TRP A 107 9.85 -6.42 -4.79
C TRP A 107 10.10 -4.92 -4.85
N ILE A 108 9.80 -4.15 -3.79
CA ILE A 108 10.27 -2.75 -3.69
C ILE A 108 11.81 -2.73 -3.67
N SER A 109 12.43 -3.66 -2.94
CA SER A 109 13.89 -3.77 -2.89
C SER A 109 14.49 -4.17 -4.23
N ALA A 110 13.80 -5.03 -4.98
CA ALA A 110 14.17 -5.36 -6.36
C ALA A 110 14.13 -4.12 -7.28
N ILE A 111 13.26 -3.14 -7.05
CA ILE A 111 13.27 -1.87 -7.82
C ILE A 111 14.58 -1.10 -7.58
N ASN A 112 15.04 -0.98 -6.33
CA ASN A 112 16.32 -0.32 -6.03
C ASN A 112 17.48 -1.01 -6.74
N MET A 113 17.48 -2.34 -6.73
CA MET A 113 18.49 -3.15 -7.41
C MET A 113 18.43 -2.97 -8.94
N LEU A 114 17.25 -3.01 -9.55
CA LEU A 114 17.08 -2.79 -10.99
C LEU A 114 17.59 -1.41 -11.41
N ARG A 115 17.30 -0.37 -10.63
CA ARG A 115 17.79 0.99 -10.87
C ARG A 115 19.31 1.09 -10.87
N GLU A 116 19.98 0.30 -10.02
CA GLU A 116 21.44 0.38 -9.82
C GLU A 116 22.23 -0.59 -10.70
N THR A 117 21.61 -1.67 -11.16
CA THR A 117 22.25 -2.74 -11.94
C THR A 117 21.82 -2.76 -13.41
N THR A 118 20.85 -1.93 -13.80
CA THR A 118 20.34 -1.85 -15.18
C THR A 118 20.12 -0.39 -15.60
N ASP A 119 19.93 -0.13 -16.90
CA ASP A 119 19.57 1.19 -17.44
C ASP A 119 18.09 1.57 -17.22
N GLN A 120 17.33 0.80 -16.41
CA GLN A 120 15.92 1.07 -16.17
C GLN A 120 15.71 2.24 -15.19
N THR A 121 15.02 3.28 -15.64
CA THR A 121 14.65 4.45 -14.82
C THR A 121 13.37 4.20 -14.03
N VAL A 122 13.40 3.30 -13.06
CA VAL A 122 12.24 3.01 -12.20
C VAL A 122 12.37 3.82 -10.91
N ASP A 123 11.41 4.70 -10.65
CA ASP A 123 11.34 5.40 -9.36
C ASP A 123 10.81 4.43 -8.29
N VAL A 124 11.66 4.07 -7.32
CA VAL A 124 11.30 3.20 -6.18
C VAL A 124 10.08 3.71 -5.41
N ASN A 125 9.84 5.02 -5.41
CA ASN A 125 8.70 5.58 -4.70
C ASN A 125 7.38 5.12 -5.33
N ILE A 126 7.32 4.87 -6.64
CA ILE A 126 6.12 4.35 -7.32
C ILE A 126 5.68 3.01 -6.72
N GLY A 127 6.62 2.07 -6.56
CA GLY A 127 6.34 0.78 -5.95
C GLY A 127 5.89 0.92 -4.48
N LYS A 128 6.55 1.79 -3.72
CA LYS A 128 6.16 2.11 -2.33
C LYS A 128 4.74 2.64 -2.23
N PHE A 129 4.38 3.63 -3.06
CA PHE A 129 3.04 4.23 -3.04
C PHE A 129 1.95 3.24 -3.46
N LEU A 130 2.20 2.40 -4.47
CA LEU A 130 1.27 1.35 -4.88
C LEU A 130 0.97 0.37 -3.74
N ILE A 131 2.01 -0.12 -3.07
CA ILE A 131 1.84 -1.06 -1.97
C ILE A 131 1.17 -0.37 -0.77
N HIS A 132 1.52 0.87 -0.48
CA HIS A 132 0.87 1.62 0.60
C HIS A 132 -0.62 1.86 0.31
N LYS A 133 -0.98 2.20 -0.93
CA LYS A 133 -2.37 2.39 -1.35
C LYS A 133 -3.15 1.07 -1.31
N PHE A 134 -2.52 -0.02 -1.75
CA PHE A 134 -3.07 -1.37 -1.65
C PHE A 134 -3.42 -1.71 -0.19
N LEU A 135 -2.48 -1.53 0.74
CA LEU A 135 -2.70 -1.84 2.16
C LEU A 135 -3.76 -0.93 2.80
N ALA A 136 -3.77 0.35 2.43
CA ALA A 136 -4.81 1.29 2.84
C ALA A 136 -6.21 0.83 2.40
N ARG A 137 -6.36 0.38 1.14
CA ARG A 137 -7.64 -0.14 0.64
C ARG A 137 -8.01 -1.45 1.32
N PHE A 138 -7.06 -2.36 1.49
CA PHE A 138 -7.30 -3.63 2.15
C PHE A 138 -7.87 -3.43 3.57
N LYS A 139 -7.28 -2.49 4.31
CA LYS A 139 -7.78 -2.03 5.62
C LYS A 139 -9.17 -1.39 5.51
N LEU A 140 -9.37 -0.49 4.53
CA LEU A 140 -10.67 0.14 4.27
C LEU A 140 -11.76 -0.89 4.00
N ASP A 141 -11.47 -1.96 3.30
CA ASP A 141 -12.42 -2.99 2.92
C ASP A 141 -12.71 -3.97 4.07
N GLY A 142 -12.05 -3.78 5.21
CA GLY A 142 -12.33 -4.50 6.46
C GLY A 142 -11.69 -5.87 6.52
N HIS A 143 -10.73 -6.14 5.63
CA HIS A 143 -9.89 -7.31 5.76
C HIS A 143 -8.97 -7.15 6.97
N SER A 144 -8.85 -8.21 7.76
CA SER A 144 -7.92 -8.29 8.89
C SER A 144 -6.82 -9.30 8.61
N PHE A 145 -5.66 -9.08 9.24
CA PHE A 145 -4.48 -9.94 9.08
C PHE A 145 -4.60 -11.03 10.14
N LYS A 146 -5.21 -12.16 9.78
CA LYS A 146 -5.37 -13.28 10.72
C LYS A 146 -4.12 -14.16 10.68
N HIS A 147 -3.35 -14.16 11.75
CA HIS A 147 -2.35 -15.21 11.99
C HIS A 147 -2.86 -16.13 13.10
N GLU A 148 -3.05 -17.41 12.77
CA GLU A 148 -3.28 -18.56 13.68
C GLU A 148 -3.90 -18.25 15.07
N HIS A 149 -5.11 -17.70 15.11
CA HIS A 149 -5.91 -17.41 16.33
C HIS A 149 -5.62 -16.12 17.09
N VAL A 150 -4.86 -15.19 16.50
CA VAL A 150 -4.70 -13.83 17.01
C VAL A 150 -5.01 -12.86 15.86
N ASP A 151 -5.91 -11.91 16.10
CA ASP A 151 -6.13 -10.80 15.16
C ASP A 151 -4.88 -9.92 15.19
N TYR A 152 -3.94 -10.19 14.28
CA TYR A 152 -2.82 -9.29 14.08
C TYR A 152 -3.35 -8.09 13.30
N ASN A 153 -3.16 -6.92 13.86
CA ASN A 153 -3.21 -5.71 13.04
C ASN A 153 -1.96 -5.72 12.13
N ILE A 154 -1.92 -4.88 11.09
CA ILE A 154 -0.85 -4.70 10.07
C ILE A 154 0.59 -4.54 10.64
N THR A 155 0.72 -4.58 11.95
CA THR A 155 1.63 -3.81 12.76
C THR A 155 2.56 -4.64 13.60
N HIS A 156 2.87 -5.89 13.27
CA HIS A 156 3.96 -6.57 13.99
C HIS A 156 5.27 -6.63 13.21
N ASP A 157 5.53 -7.44 12.18
CA ASP A 157 6.96 -7.75 11.98
C ASP A 157 7.67 -7.21 10.72
N CYS A 158 7.01 -6.90 9.59
CA CYS A 158 7.73 -6.48 8.36
C CYS A 158 7.19 -5.20 7.69
N ALA A 159 5.87 -4.96 7.73
CA ALA A 159 5.28 -3.77 7.13
C ALA A 159 5.69 -2.48 7.87
N HIS A 160 5.81 -2.50 9.21
CA HIS A 160 6.19 -1.32 9.99
C HIS A 160 7.59 -0.80 9.69
N ILE A 161 8.52 -1.69 9.32
CA ILE A 161 9.89 -1.29 9.02
C ILE A 161 9.90 -0.42 7.75
N TYR A 162 9.05 -0.73 6.77
CA TYR A 162 8.96 0.01 5.51
C TYR A 162 7.90 1.11 5.51
N LEU A 163 6.87 0.96 6.33
CA LEU A 163 5.72 1.84 6.43
C LEU A 163 5.50 2.24 7.90
N PRO A 164 6.49 2.86 8.55
CA PRO A 164 6.47 3.12 10.00
C PRO A 164 5.32 4.02 10.46
N MET A 165 4.72 4.76 9.54
CA MET A 165 3.61 5.68 9.80
C MET A 165 2.21 5.06 9.67
N MET A 166 2.07 3.81 9.24
CA MET A 166 0.76 3.17 9.14
C MET A 166 0.18 2.89 10.52
N HIS A 167 -1.09 3.27 10.72
CA HIS A 167 -1.82 2.90 11.93
C HIS A 167 -2.33 1.46 11.84
N SER A 168 -2.46 0.80 12.98
CA SER A 168 -2.86 -0.61 13.10
C SER A 168 -4.28 -0.87 12.62
N THR A 169 -5.20 0.01 12.99
CA THR A 169 -6.64 -0.19 12.79
C THR A 169 -7.29 0.90 11.94
N GLY A 170 -6.62 2.04 11.76
CA GLY A 170 -7.17 3.23 11.13
C GLY A 170 -6.31 3.70 9.95
N LEU A 171 -6.78 4.71 9.21
CA LEU A 171 -6.03 5.29 8.10
C LEU A 171 -5.42 6.63 8.52
N ASN A 172 -4.11 6.78 8.38
CA ASN A 172 -3.48 8.09 8.53
C ASN A 172 -3.88 9.03 7.36
N ILE A 173 -3.59 10.32 7.49
CA ILE A 173 -3.93 11.34 6.48
C ILE A 173 -3.32 11.03 5.09
N PHE A 174 -2.16 10.36 5.08
CA PHE A 174 -1.46 9.97 3.87
C PHE A 174 -2.21 8.84 3.13
N GLU A 175 -2.62 7.79 3.84
CA GLU A 175 -3.42 6.67 3.33
C GLU A 175 -4.76 7.17 2.76
N VAL A 176 -5.44 8.07 3.47
CA VAL A 176 -6.68 8.71 2.99
C VAL A 176 -6.42 9.49 1.69
N GLY A 177 -5.29 10.19 1.58
CA GLY A 177 -4.90 10.91 0.38
C GLY A 177 -4.68 10.00 -0.83
N LEU A 178 -4.06 8.83 -0.61
CA LEU A 178 -3.77 7.86 -1.67
C LEU A 178 -5.07 7.30 -2.24
N LEU A 179 -6.01 6.94 -1.35
CA LEU A 179 -7.32 6.41 -1.71
C LEU A 179 -8.21 7.46 -2.37
N ALA A 180 -8.16 8.71 -1.91
CA ALA A 180 -8.90 9.82 -2.51
C ALA A 180 -8.36 10.25 -3.89
N GLY A 181 -7.19 9.75 -4.29
CA GLY A 181 -6.54 10.10 -5.55
C GLY A 181 -6.10 11.57 -5.61
N VAL A 182 -5.68 12.15 -4.48
CA VAL A 182 -5.23 13.54 -4.44
C VAL A 182 -3.71 13.63 -4.52
N SER A 183 -3.19 14.63 -5.24
CA SER A 183 -1.75 14.89 -5.34
C SER A 183 -1.20 15.77 -4.21
N ASN A 184 -2.05 16.22 -3.28
CA ASN A 184 -1.66 17.15 -2.22
C ASN A 184 -2.41 16.85 -0.91
N LEU A 185 -1.64 16.48 0.13
CA LEU A 185 -2.18 16.20 1.47
C LEU A 185 -2.83 17.40 2.15
N ARG A 186 -2.51 18.64 1.72
CA ARG A 186 -3.21 19.84 2.21
C ARG A 186 -4.72 19.74 1.97
N THR A 187 -5.15 19.10 0.88
CA THR A 187 -6.56 18.87 0.59
C THR A 187 -7.22 18.03 1.69
N ILE A 188 -6.58 16.94 2.13
CA ILE A 188 -7.09 16.07 3.19
C ILE A 188 -7.04 16.79 4.54
N ARG A 189 -5.94 17.50 4.85
CA ARG A 189 -5.82 18.29 6.08
C ARG A 189 -6.88 19.39 6.17
N ASN A 190 -7.19 20.07 5.07
CA ASN A 190 -8.25 21.09 5.07
C ASN A 190 -9.64 20.47 5.27
N ALA A 191 -9.86 19.24 4.78
CA ALA A 191 -11.12 18.54 4.98
C ALA A 191 -11.41 18.22 6.45
N THR A 192 -10.39 18.14 7.32
CA THR A 192 -10.60 17.97 8.77
C THR A 192 -11.15 19.24 9.44
N TYR A 193 -11.12 20.38 8.75
CA TYR A 193 -11.62 21.67 9.22
C TYR A 193 -12.84 22.17 8.44
N ASP A 194 -13.45 21.33 7.59
CA ASP A 194 -14.66 21.69 6.84
C ASP A 194 -15.83 21.98 7.80
N LYS A 195 -16.64 23.00 7.49
CA LYS A 195 -17.72 23.46 8.38
C LYS A 195 -18.97 22.58 8.31
N ASN A 196 -19.22 21.93 7.18
CA ASN A 196 -20.47 21.25 6.90
C ASN A 196 -20.34 19.74 7.06
N ALA A 197 -19.24 19.17 6.56
CA ALA A 197 -18.98 17.74 6.60
C ALA A 197 -17.48 17.44 6.82
N PRO A 198 -16.94 17.79 8.01
CA PRO A 198 -15.53 17.54 8.30
C PRO A 198 -15.18 16.05 8.27
N LEU A 199 -13.97 15.77 7.80
CA LEU A 199 -13.31 14.48 7.98
C LEU A 199 -12.93 14.32 9.46
N GLN A 200 -13.56 13.39 10.15
CA GLN A 200 -13.29 13.13 11.56
C GLN A 200 -11.96 12.41 11.72
N VAL A 201 -11.15 12.88 12.66
CA VAL A 201 -9.85 12.29 12.99
C VAL A 201 -9.78 11.99 14.47
N ILE A 202 -9.11 10.89 14.79
CA ILE A 202 -8.79 10.47 16.15
C ILE A 202 -7.32 10.81 16.40
N LYS A 203 -7.05 11.40 17.57
CA LYS A 203 -5.70 11.70 18.04
C LYS A 203 -5.32 10.70 19.13
N GLU A 204 -4.24 9.97 18.90
CA GLU A 204 -3.69 9.00 19.85
C GLU A 204 -2.19 9.23 20.01
N GLY A 205 -1.80 9.84 21.14
CA GLY A 205 -0.44 10.32 21.35
C GLY A 205 -0.02 11.33 20.28
N HIS A 206 1.03 11.00 19.52
CA HIS A 206 1.53 11.81 18.40
C HIS A 206 0.91 11.43 17.05
N SER A 207 0.04 10.42 17.01
CA SER A 207 -0.56 9.89 15.79
C SER A 207 -1.95 10.49 15.55
N VAL A 208 -2.25 10.74 14.27
CA VAL A 208 -3.57 11.19 13.80
C VAL A 208 -4.06 10.22 12.73
N TYR A 209 -5.23 9.62 12.95
CA TYR A 209 -5.84 8.68 12.01
C TYR A 209 -7.34 8.89 11.87
N VAL A 210 -7.90 8.25 10.85
CA VAL A 210 -9.32 8.22 10.49
C VAL A 210 -9.81 6.80 10.74
N ASP A 211 -10.92 6.65 11.46
CA ASP A 211 -11.58 5.35 11.64
C ASP A 211 -12.08 4.79 10.29
N ILE A 212 -12.15 3.47 10.16
CA ILE A 212 -12.57 2.84 8.90
C ILE A 212 -14.00 3.19 8.51
N ASN A 213 -14.93 3.30 9.46
CA ASN A 213 -16.30 3.68 9.15
C ASN A 213 -16.38 5.14 8.69
N GLU A 214 -15.60 6.01 9.31
CA GLU A 214 -15.50 7.40 8.89
C GLU A 214 -14.88 7.53 7.49
N ALA A 215 -13.81 6.78 7.20
CA ALA A 215 -13.21 6.75 5.88
C ALA A 215 -14.20 6.24 4.82
N ARG A 216 -14.95 5.17 5.13
CA ARG A 216 -16.02 4.61 4.27
C ARG A 216 -17.17 5.59 4.03
N ARG A 217 -17.44 6.49 4.97
CA ARG A 217 -18.42 7.57 4.81
C ARG A 217 -17.88 8.68 3.91
N TRP A 218 -16.62 9.07 4.07
CA TRP A 218 -16.08 10.28 3.47
C TRP A 218 -15.50 10.08 2.05
N LEU A 219 -14.82 8.96 1.80
CA LEU A 219 -14.14 8.66 0.53
C LEU A 219 -15.08 8.58 -0.69
N PRO A 220 -16.31 8.04 -0.62
CA PRO A 220 -17.24 8.01 -1.77
C PRO A 220 -17.58 9.38 -2.36
N GLY A 221 -17.43 10.44 -1.57
CA GLY A 221 -17.62 11.82 -2.04
C GLY A 221 -16.45 12.38 -2.86
N ARG A 222 -15.35 11.63 -3.05
CA ARG A 222 -14.14 12.10 -3.72
C ARG A 222 -14.09 11.59 -5.16
N ARG A 223 -13.80 12.49 -6.10
CA ARG A 223 -13.74 12.19 -7.54
C ARG A 223 -12.73 11.10 -7.91
N GLY A 224 -11.60 11.03 -7.18
CA GLY A 224 -10.54 10.06 -7.44
C GLY A 224 -10.72 8.72 -6.73
N PHE A 225 -11.78 8.55 -5.93
CA PHE A 225 -12.02 7.30 -5.21
C PHE A 225 -12.93 6.37 -6.03
N VAL A 226 -12.50 5.12 -6.18
CA VAL A 226 -13.29 4.04 -6.78
C VAL A 226 -13.75 3.09 -5.66
N PRO A 227 -15.06 2.90 -5.40
CA PRO A 227 -15.52 1.96 -4.38
C PRO A 227 -15.20 0.50 -4.72
N THR A 228 -14.81 -0.31 -3.73
CA THR A 228 -14.69 -1.77 -3.90
C THR A 228 -16.07 -2.42 -3.93
N PRO A 229 -16.39 -3.28 -4.93
CA PRO A 229 -17.65 -4.01 -4.95
C PRO A 229 -17.86 -4.85 -3.68
N GLY A 230 -19.07 -4.81 -3.12
CA GLY A 230 -19.44 -5.60 -1.94
C GLY A 230 -19.03 -5.00 -0.59
N VAL A 231 -18.29 -3.89 -0.57
CA VAL A 231 -17.97 -3.15 0.66
C VAL A 231 -19.07 -2.13 0.95
N ASN A 232 -19.49 -2.06 2.22
CA ASN A 232 -20.49 -1.10 2.66
C ASN A 232 -19.84 0.29 2.85
N TYR A 233 -19.99 1.14 1.85
CA TYR A 233 -19.73 2.56 1.96
C TYR A 233 -21.02 3.28 2.32
N ALA A 234 -20.96 4.25 3.24
CA ALA A 234 -22.16 5.04 3.52
C ALA A 234 -22.62 5.68 2.21
N GLU A 235 -23.92 5.54 1.90
CA GLU A 235 -24.49 6.16 0.70
C GLU A 235 -24.13 7.64 0.68
N LYS A 236 -23.80 8.17 -0.50
CA LYS A 236 -23.64 9.60 -0.70
C LYS A 236 -24.83 10.29 -0.04
N VAL A 237 -24.59 11.02 1.04
CA VAL A 237 -25.50 12.10 1.40
C VAL A 237 -25.30 13.10 0.27
N ASP A 238 -26.22 13.08 -0.69
CA ASP A 238 -26.32 14.14 -1.69
C ASP A 238 -26.44 15.45 -0.91
N VAL A 239 -25.31 16.15 -0.77
CA VAL A 239 -25.34 17.57 -0.42
C VAL A 239 -25.95 18.22 -1.66
N TYR A 240 -27.25 18.45 -1.59
CA TYR A 240 -28.08 19.04 -2.64
C TYR A 240 -27.35 20.18 -3.38
N PRO A 241 -27.48 20.25 -4.72
CA PRO A 241 -27.11 21.45 -5.45
C PRO A 241 -28.26 22.46 -5.37
N SER A 242 -28.02 23.62 -4.77
CA SER A 242 -28.76 24.87 -5.04
C SER A 242 -28.20 25.98 -4.15
N CYS A 243 -27.49 26.94 -4.72
CA CYS A 243 -27.97 28.24 -5.23
C CYS A 243 -27.87 29.33 -4.16
#